data_AF-A0A7Y4H4A2-F1
#
_entry.id   AF-A0A7Y4H4A2-F1
#
_cell.length_a   1.000
_cell.length_b   1.000
_cell.length_c   1.000
_cell.angle_alpha   90.00
_cell.angle_beta   90.00
_cell.angle_gamma   90.00
#
_symmetry.space_group_name_H-M   'P 1'
#
loop_
_entity.id
_entity.type
_entity.pdbx_description
1 polymer ?
#
loop_
_entity_poly.entity_id
_entity_poly.type
_entity_poly.pdbx_seq_one_letter_code
_entity_poly.pdbx_strand_id
1 'polypeptide(L)'
;MKSFSKFVWLAAMAALLVSPSAMAQSRAQYESMVASHARANNVPEALVHRVIVRESKYHPNLVGRGGTIGLMQIKLPTARGLGYTGDAAGLRDPDTNLAWGIKYLAGAYRAANGDHGRAMRYYASGYYYAAKRQRPEKPLQIAPVLASDAPPKIVGAPTARAKTPADANALHATE
;
A
#
# COMPACT_ATOMS: atom_id res chain seq x y z
N MET A 1 -40.92 22.10 48.46
CA MET A 1 -41.23 21.47 47.15
C MET A 1 -40.10 21.84 46.20
N LYS A 2 -39.38 20.96 45.49
CA LYS A 2 -39.45 19.49 45.32
C LYS A 2 -38.03 18.91 45.47
N SER A 3 -37.90 17.69 45.98
CA SER A 3 -36.64 16.92 45.94
C SER A 3 -36.47 16.29 44.55
N PHE A 4 -35.24 16.16 44.06
CA PHE A 4 -34.93 15.38 42.86
C PHE A 4 -33.82 14.35 43.10
N SER A 5 -34.09 13.13 42.64
CA SER A 5 -33.41 11.91 43.05
C SER A 5 -31.96 11.77 42.57
N LYS A 6 -31.20 11.06 43.41
CA LYS A 6 -29.91 10.46 43.10
C LYS A 6 -30.00 9.58 41.84
N PHE A 7 -29.24 9.87 40.80
CA PHE A 7 -28.99 8.95 39.70
C PHE A 7 -27.58 8.35 39.82
N VAL A 8 -27.50 7.16 40.42
CA VAL A 8 -26.30 6.32 40.38
C VAL A 8 -26.28 5.60 39.03
N TRP A 9 -25.44 6.06 38.10
CA TRP A 9 -25.18 5.33 36.86
C TRP A 9 -24.10 4.27 37.10
N LEU A 10 -24.54 3.02 37.25
CA LEU A 10 -23.67 1.86 37.39
C LEU A 10 -23.27 1.35 36.00
N ALA A 11 -22.23 1.95 35.42
CA ALA A 11 -21.67 1.53 34.14
C ALA A 11 -20.73 0.32 34.32
N ALA A 12 -21.28 -0.89 34.15
CA ALA A 12 -20.48 -2.12 34.13
C ALA A 12 -19.64 -2.20 32.82
N MET A 13 -18.41 -1.70 32.85
CA MET A 13 -17.45 -1.92 31.77
C MET A 13 -17.00 -3.39 31.76
N ALA A 14 -17.64 -4.20 30.92
CA ALA A 14 -17.13 -5.51 30.54
C ALA A 14 -15.86 -5.35 29.68
N ALA A 15 -14.71 -5.25 30.32
CA ALA A 15 -13.42 -5.31 29.65
C ALA A 15 -13.23 -6.73 29.08
N LEU A 16 -13.38 -6.89 27.76
CA LEU A 16 -12.91 -8.10 27.08
C LEU A 16 -11.38 -8.14 27.18
N LEU A 17 -10.89 -8.83 28.20
CA LEU A 17 -9.50 -9.23 28.32
C LEU A 17 -9.18 -10.20 27.18
N VAL A 18 -8.51 -9.68 26.14
CA VAL A 18 -7.89 -10.54 25.12
C VAL A 18 -6.77 -11.34 25.80
N SER A 19 -7.08 -12.56 26.20
CA SER A 19 -6.16 -13.42 26.95
C SER A 19 -4.86 -13.67 26.17
N PRO A 20 -3.68 -13.64 26.80
CA PRO A 20 -2.41 -13.93 26.15
C PRO A 20 -2.38 -15.29 25.44
N SER A 21 -3.09 -16.28 26.00
CA SER A 21 -3.28 -17.61 25.41
C SER A 21 -4.01 -17.58 24.06
N ALA A 22 -5.00 -16.70 23.88
CA ALA A 22 -5.73 -16.57 22.63
C ALA A 22 -4.83 -15.98 21.52
N MET A 23 -4.01 -14.98 21.85
CA MET A 23 -3.01 -14.43 20.91
C MET A 23 -1.88 -15.41 20.58
N ALA A 24 -1.47 -16.25 21.54
CA ALA A 24 -0.49 -17.31 21.29
C ALA A 24 -1.06 -18.38 20.34
N GLN A 25 -2.31 -18.79 20.54
CA GLN A 25 -2.99 -19.75 19.67
C GLN A 25 -3.24 -19.20 18.26
N SER A 26 -3.71 -17.95 18.14
CA SER A 26 -3.88 -17.31 16.83
C SER A 26 -2.55 -17.13 16.11
N ARG A 27 -1.47 -16.82 16.85
CA ARG A 27 -0.12 -16.76 16.28
C ARG A 27 0.31 -18.13 15.72
N ALA A 28 0.15 -19.19 16.50
CA ALA A 28 0.52 -20.56 16.11
C ALA A 28 -0.16 -21.02 14.80
N GLN A 29 -1.39 -20.58 14.53
CA GLN A 29 -2.11 -20.86 13.28
C GLN A 29 -1.44 -20.30 12.02
N TYR A 30 -0.62 -19.25 12.14
CA TYR A 30 0.00 -18.55 11.01
C TYR A 30 1.54 -18.69 10.93
N GLU A 31 2.19 -19.35 11.90
CA GLU A 31 3.65 -19.50 11.95
C GLU A 31 4.25 -20.06 10.64
N SER A 32 3.70 -21.15 10.10
CA SER A 32 4.21 -21.78 8.87
C SER A 32 4.07 -20.90 7.63
N MET A 33 2.93 -20.20 7.50
CA MET A 33 2.71 -19.24 6.41
C MET A 33 3.66 -18.05 6.53
N VAL A 34 3.81 -17.50 7.74
CA VAL A 34 4.75 -16.40 8.02
C VAL A 34 6.18 -16.82 7.67
N ALA A 35 6.65 -17.96 8.14
CA ALA A 35 7.98 -18.47 7.86
C ALA A 35 8.24 -18.66 6.35
N SER A 36 7.27 -19.26 5.63
CA SER A 36 7.36 -19.45 4.18
C SER A 36 7.50 -18.13 3.42
N HIS A 37 6.56 -17.19 3.62
CA HIS A 37 6.57 -15.91 2.90
C HIS A 37 7.71 -14.99 3.34
N ALA A 38 8.10 -15.00 4.61
CA ALA A 38 9.23 -14.23 5.13
C ALA A 38 10.54 -14.67 4.45
N ARG A 39 10.78 -15.98 4.40
CA ARG A 39 11.93 -16.60 3.73
C ARG A 39 11.95 -16.28 2.23
N ALA A 40 10.82 -16.45 1.54
CA ALA A 40 10.69 -16.16 0.11
C ALA A 40 10.99 -14.68 -0.25
N ASN A 41 10.86 -13.76 0.71
CA ASN A 41 11.07 -12.32 0.51
C ASN A 41 12.35 -11.78 1.18
N ASN A 42 13.16 -12.62 1.81
CA ASN A 42 14.36 -12.24 2.58
C ASN A 42 14.05 -11.21 3.70
N VAL A 43 12.96 -11.42 4.43
CA VAL A 43 12.55 -10.61 5.59
C VAL A 43 12.65 -11.46 6.87
N PRO A 44 13.18 -10.95 8.00
CA PRO A 44 13.17 -11.69 9.25
C PRO A 44 11.75 -11.96 9.76
N GLU A 45 11.45 -13.22 10.09
CA GLU A 45 10.14 -13.65 10.62
C GLU A 45 9.70 -12.82 11.84
N ALA A 46 10.63 -12.53 12.75
CA ALA A 46 10.38 -11.67 13.92
C ALA A 46 9.94 -10.23 13.56
N LEU A 47 10.32 -9.70 12.39
CA LEU A 47 9.81 -8.41 11.89
C LEU A 47 8.37 -8.56 11.37
N VAL A 48 8.08 -9.65 10.66
CA VAL A 48 6.73 -9.95 10.15
C VAL A 48 5.73 -10.09 11.30
N HIS A 49 6.05 -10.90 12.32
CA HIS A 49 5.19 -11.03 13.52
C HIS A 49 4.98 -9.68 14.23
N ARG A 50 6.02 -8.83 14.29
CA ARG A 50 5.92 -7.48 14.89
C ARG A 50 4.97 -6.57 14.11
N VAL A 51 4.96 -6.66 12.78
CA VAL A 51 3.95 -6.00 11.93
C VAL A 51 2.56 -6.56 12.25
N ILE A 52 2.33 -7.86 12.15
CA ILE A 52 1.00 -8.47 12.35
C ILE A 52 0.42 -8.13 13.73
N VAL A 53 1.24 -8.18 14.80
CA VAL A 53 0.81 -7.80 16.16
C VAL A 53 0.38 -6.35 16.24
N ARG A 54 1.13 -5.42 15.63
CA ARG A 54 0.80 -3.98 15.63
C ARG A 54 -0.44 -3.68 14.79
N GLU A 55 -0.52 -4.27 13.60
CA GLU A 55 -1.52 -3.92 12.59
C GLU A 55 -2.87 -4.60 12.84
N SER A 56 -2.90 -5.87 13.26
CA SER A 56 -4.16 -6.63 13.43
C SER A 56 -4.28 -7.45 14.72
N LYS A 57 -3.20 -7.67 15.47
CA LYS A 57 -3.16 -8.67 16.56
C LYS A 57 -3.62 -10.07 16.10
N TYR A 58 -3.26 -10.46 14.87
CA TYR A 58 -3.67 -11.72 14.21
C TYR A 58 -5.17 -11.87 13.89
N HIS A 59 -5.91 -10.77 13.71
CA HIS A 59 -7.29 -10.84 13.21
C HIS A 59 -7.32 -10.77 11.66
N PRO A 60 -7.48 -11.89 10.93
CA PRO A 60 -7.40 -11.89 9.45
C PRO A 60 -8.58 -11.18 8.78
N ASN A 61 -9.69 -11.05 9.49
CA ASN A 61 -10.89 -10.38 9.00
C ASN A 61 -10.94 -8.87 9.34
N LEU A 62 -9.89 -8.30 9.94
CA LEU A 62 -9.88 -6.89 10.32
C LEU A 62 -9.86 -5.96 9.09
N VAL A 63 -10.79 -5.01 9.05
CA VAL A 63 -10.74 -3.87 8.11
C VAL A 63 -10.51 -2.61 8.92
N GLY A 64 -9.35 -1.98 8.72
CA GLY A 64 -8.94 -0.79 9.44
C GLY A 64 -9.34 0.52 8.74
N ARG A 65 -9.05 1.64 9.43
CA ARG A 65 -9.39 2.99 8.98
C ARG A 65 -8.68 3.31 7.65
N GLY A 66 -9.45 3.68 6.64
CA GLY A 66 -8.92 4.01 5.31
C GLY A 66 -8.69 2.79 4.40
N GLY A 67 -9.40 1.69 4.64
CA GLY A 67 -9.46 0.54 3.72
C GLY A 67 -8.23 -0.36 3.75
N THR A 68 -7.56 -0.44 4.91
CA THR A 68 -6.53 -1.44 5.19
C THR A 68 -7.17 -2.77 5.58
N ILE A 69 -6.60 -3.90 5.13
CA ILE A 69 -7.28 -5.20 5.20
C ILE A 69 -6.33 -6.29 5.75
N GLY A 70 -6.88 -7.15 6.60
CA GLY A 70 -6.32 -8.41 7.06
C GLY A 70 -5.11 -8.32 8.00
N LEU A 71 -4.37 -9.43 8.11
CA LEU A 71 -3.32 -9.65 9.11
C LEU A 71 -2.27 -8.53 9.16
N MET A 72 -1.87 -8.02 7.99
CA MET A 72 -0.84 -6.99 7.84
C MET A 72 -1.40 -5.61 7.46
N GLN A 73 -2.72 -5.43 7.46
CA GLN A 73 -3.41 -4.17 7.13
C GLN A 73 -2.93 -3.53 5.81
N ILE A 74 -2.71 -4.34 4.77
CA ILE A 74 -2.36 -3.83 3.44
C ILE A 74 -3.57 -3.16 2.77
N LYS A 75 -3.34 -2.10 2.00
CA LYS A 75 -4.38 -1.45 1.18
C LYS A 75 -4.48 -2.11 -0.19
N LEU A 76 -5.70 -2.22 -0.74
CA LEU A 76 -5.91 -2.80 -2.07
C LEU A 76 -5.08 -2.13 -3.20
N PRO A 77 -4.95 -0.79 -3.29
CA PRO A 77 -4.06 -0.16 -4.27
C PRO A 77 -2.58 -0.54 -4.09
N THR A 78 -2.12 -0.76 -2.85
CA THR A 78 -0.75 -1.18 -2.56
C THR A 78 -0.50 -2.62 -3.01
N ALA A 79 -1.43 -3.54 -2.73
CA ALA A 79 -1.34 -4.90 -3.23
C ALA A 79 -1.39 -4.95 -4.77
N ARG A 80 -2.27 -4.17 -5.40
CA ARG A 80 -2.35 -4.03 -6.87
C ARG A 80 -1.07 -3.49 -7.48
N GLY A 81 -0.44 -2.49 -6.86
CA GLY A 81 0.87 -1.96 -7.26
C GLY A 81 2.03 -2.96 -7.15
N LEU A 82 1.83 -4.12 -6.51
CA LEU A 82 2.79 -5.23 -6.46
C LEU A 82 2.42 -6.37 -7.43
N GLY A 83 1.25 -6.32 -8.08
CA GLY A 83 0.77 -7.34 -9.02
C GLY A 83 -0.45 -8.15 -8.55
N TYR A 84 -1.09 -7.81 -7.44
CA TYR A 84 -2.34 -8.47 -7.04
C TYR A 84 -3.50 -8.08 -7.97
N THR A 85 -4.19 -9.06 -8.54
CA THR A 85 -5.30 -8.86 -9.48
C THR A 85 -6.69 -9.00 -8.86
N GLY A 86 -6.78 -9.47 -7.61
CA GLY A 86 -8.06 -9.70 -6.93
C GLY A 86 -8.76 -8.44 -6.40
N ASP A 87 -9.80 -8.67 -5.61
CA ASP A 87 -10.65 -7.65 -5.02
C ASP A 87 -10.26 -7.34 -3.55
N ALA A 88 -11.08 -6.55 -2.86
CA ALA A 88 -10.84 -6.26 -1.44
C ALA A 88 -11.10 -7.48 -0.53
N ALA A 89 -12.03 -8.38 -0.90
CA ALA A 89 -12.43 -9.49 -0.06
C ALA A 89 -11.32 -10.56 0.01
N GLY A 90 -10.65 -10.84 -1.12
CA GLY A 90 -9.52 -11.78 -1.17
C GLY A 90 -8.33 -11.37 -0.29
N LEU A 91 -8.18 -10.10 0.09
CA LEU A 91 -7.16 -9.67 1.06
C LEU A 91 -7.49 -10.03 2.52
N ARG A 92 -8.64 -10.64 2.80
CA ARG A 92 -9.01 -11.19 4.14
C ARG A 92 -8.53 -12.64 4.30
N ASP A 93 -8.21 -13.32 3.20
CA ASP A 93 -7.54 -14.62 3.23
C ASP A 93 -6.12 -14.47 3.83
N PRO A 94 -5.77 -15.24 4.89
CA PRO A 94 -4.47 -15.14 5.54
C PRO A 94 -3.26 -15.29 4.62
N ASP A 95 -3.26 -16.29 3.73
CA ASP A 95 -2.11 -16.58 2.89
C ASP A 95 -1.90 -15.50 1.84
N THR A 96 -2.98 -15.09 1.17
CA THR A 96 -3.00 -13.95 0.24
C THR A 96 -2.55 -12.65 0.92
N ASN A 97 -3.03 -12.38 2.14
CA ASN A 97 -2.65 -11.19 2.89
C ASN A 97 -1.15 -11.18 3.23
N LEU A 98 -0.61 -12.32 3.70
CA LEU A 98 0.81 -12.47 4.01
C LEU A 98 1.67 -12.37 2.74
N ALA A 99 1.26 -13.01 1.63
CA ALA A 99 1.98 -12.97 0.36
C ALA A 99 2.21 -11.54 -0.14
N TRP A 100 1.18 -10.67 -0.09
CA TRP A 100 1.29 -9.28 -0.54
C TRP A 100 1.81 -8.31 0.53
N GLY A 101 1.41 -8.50 1.79
CA GLY A 101 1.90 -7.73 2.92
C GLY A 101 3.41 -7.87 3.14
N ILE A 102 3.94 -9.09 3.04
CA ILE A 102 5.37 -9.36 3.21
C ILE A 102 6.17 -8.88 1.99
N LYS A 103 5.65 -9.00 0.75
CA LYS A 103 6.26 -8.34 -0.43
C LYS A 103 6.40 -6.83 -0.25
N TYR A 104 5.38 -6.16 0.30
CA TYR A 104 5.44 -4.73 0.61
C TYR A 104 6.46 -4.43 1.73
N LEU A 105 6.45 -5.23 2.80
CA LEU A 105 7.40 -5.13 3.91
C LEU A 105 8.85 -5.33 3.46
N ALA A 106 9.12 -6.23 2.52
CA ALA A 106 10.44 -6.42 1.95
C ALA A 106 10.95 -5.15 1.23
N GLY A 107 10.05 -4.40 0.57
CA GLY A 107 10.35 -3.08 0.02
C GLY A 107 10.74 -2.07 1.10
N ALA A 108 9.96 -2.00 2.19
CA ALA A 108 10.25 -1.15 3.34
C ALA A 108 11.55 -1.53 4.06
N TYR A 109 11.84 -2.83 4.18
CA TYR A 109 13.01 -3.40 4.86
C TYR A 109 14.31 -3.14 4.07
N ARG A 110 14.27 -3.31 2.74
CA ARG A 110 15.38 -2.90 1.85
C ARG A 110 15.61 -1.39 1.93
N ALA A 111 14.55 -0.58 1.81
CA ALA A 111 14.66 0.87 1.95
C ALA A 111 15.17 1.31 3.33
N ALA A 112 14.99 0.48 4.36
CA ALA A 112 15.50 0.70 5.70
C ALA A 112 16.97 0.27 5.91
N ASN A 113 17.64 -0.31 4.90
CA ASN A 113 18.96 -0.95 5.01
C ASN A 113 18.99 -2.04 6.11
N GLY A 114 17.93 -2.83 6.23
CA GLY A 114 17.82 -3.90 7.25
C GLY A 114 17.41 -3.44 8.65
N ASP A 115 17.22 -2.13 8.89
CA ASP A 115 16.78 -1.61 10.19
C ASP A 115 15.30 -1.94 10.43
N HIS A 116 15.02 -2.78 11.44
CA HIS A 116 13.66 -3.20 11.81
C HIS A 116 12.75 -2.03 12.23
N GLY A 117 13.24 -1.07 13.01
CA GLY A 117 12.42 0.04 13.52
C GLY A 117 12.07 1.04 12.40
N ARG A 118 13.03 1.27 11.51
CA ARG A 118 12.86 2.10 10.31
C ARG A 118 11.98 1.41 9.27
N ALA A 119 12.10 0.09 9.10
CA ALA A 119 11.21 -0.71 8.27
C ALA A 119 9.75 -0.65 8.76
N MET A 120 9.50 -0.77 10.07
CA MET A 120 8.16 -0.60 10.67
C MET A 120 7.57 0.79 10.37
N ARG A 121 8.38 1.85 10.49
CA ARG A 121 7.96 3.22 10.13
C ARG A 121 7.62 3.33 8.64
N TYR A 122 8.52 2.88 7.78
CA TYR A 122 8.40 2.89 6.33
C TYR A 122 7.26 2.02 5.78
N TYR A 123 6.89 0.94 6.47
CA TYR A 123 5.72 0.14 6.16
C TYR A 123 4.44 0.96 6.35
N ALA A 124 4.30 1.65 7.49
CA ALA A 124 3.10 2.43 7.79
C ALA A 124 3.02 3.79 7.08
N SER A 125 4.15 4.49 6.89
CA SER A 125 4.18 5.79 6.20
C SER A 125 4.28 5.68 4.67
N GLY A 126 4.60 4.50 4.16
CA GLY A 126 5.11 4.31 2.81
C GLY A 126 6.61 4.61 2.69
N TYR A 127 7.29 3.82 1.85
CA TYR A 127 8.75 3.86 1.68
C TYR A 127 9.22 4.49 0.37
N TYR A 128 8.32 4.94 -0.52
CA TYR A 128 8.65 5.41 -1.87
C TYR A 128 9.79 6.43 -1.89
N TYR A 129 9.71 7.49 -1.07
CA TYR A 129 10.75 8.53 -1.02
C TYR A 129 12.08 8.04 -0.42
N ALA A 130 12.05 7.06 0.49
CA ALA A 130 13.26 6.44 1.01
C ALA A 130 13.98 5.63 -0.06
N ALA A 131 13.23 4.77 -0.77
CA ALA A 131 13.76 4.00 -1.89
C ALA A 131 14.20 4.89 -3.07
N LYS A 132 13.50 6.00 -3.35
CA LYS A 132 13.90 6.94 -4.41
C LYS A 132 15.27 7.57 -4.13
N ARG A 133 15.52 8.04 -2.89
CA ARG A 133 16.81 8.64 -2.49
C ARG A 133 18.00 7.68 -2.53
N GLN A 134 17.75 6.38 -2.55
CA GLN A 134 18.78 5.34 -2.61
C GLN A 134 19.08 4.85 -4.04
N ARG A 135 18.26 5.24 -5.02
CA ARG A 135 18.60 5.01 -6.42
C ARG A 135 19.72 5.98 -6.77
N PRO A 136 20.89 5.51 -7.24
CA PRO A 136 21.83 6.41 -7.88
C PRO A 136 21.09 7.07 -9.06
N GLU A 137 21.21 8.40 -9.18
CA GLU A 137 20.77 9.09 -10.38
C GLU A 137 21.51 8.46 -11.56
N LYS A 138 20.79 7.72 -12.41
CA LYS A 138 21.35 7.20 -13.65
C LYS A 138 21.58 8.43 -14.52
N PRO A 139 22.83 8.83 -14.83
CA PRO A 139 23.06 9.98 -15.68
C PRO A 139 22.28 9.76 -16.98
N LEU A 140 21.61 10.80 -17.47
CA LEU A 140 21.04 10.75 -18.82
C LEU A 140 22.17 10.36 -19.76
N GLN A 141 22.12 9.15 -20.29
CA GLN A 141 23.06 8.68 -21.30
C GLN A 141 22.68 9.39 -22.59
N ILE A 142 23.08 10.66 -22.68
CA ILE A 142 23.21 11.38 -23.93
C ILE A 142 24.38 10.68 -24.64
N ALA A 143 24.06 9.61 -25.36
CA ALA A 143 25.01 9.02 -26.27
C ALA A 143 25.46 10.13 -27.22
N PRO A 144 26.78 10.33 -27.44
CA PRO A 144 27.20 11.22 -28.50
C PRO A 144 26.57 10.71 -29.79
N VAL A 145 25.89 11.61 -30.52
CA VAL A 145 25.36 11.29 -31.84
C VAL A 145 26.57 11.12 -32.75
N LEU A 146 27.12 9.90 -32.77
CA LEU A 146 28.19 9.52 -33.68
C LEU A 146 27.71 9.79 -35.09
N ALA A 147 28.51 10.57 -35.82
CA ALA A 147 28.15 11.10 -37.12
C ALA A 147 27.65 9.99 -38.05
N SER A 148 26.40 10.13 -38.46
CA SER A 148 25.86 9.47 -39.63
C SER A 148 25.39 10.58 -40.54
N ASP A 149 26.02 10.71 -41.72
CA ASP A 149 25.76 11.77 -42.71
C ASP A 149 24.41 11.57 -43.45
N ALA A 150 23.39 11.10 -42.72
CA ALA A 150 22.03 10.97 -43.20
C ALA A 150 21.24 12.25 -42.84
N PRO A 151 20.69 13.00 -43.81
CA PRO A 151 19.90 14.18 -43.51
C PRO A 151 18.65 13.81 -42.71
N PRO A 152 18.27 14.61 -41.70
CA PRO A 152 17.23 14.24 -40.75
C PRO A 152 15.85 14.15 -41.41
N LYS A 153 15.23 12.97 -41.38
CA LYS A 153 13.79 12.85 -41.62
C LYS A 153 13.03 13.46 -40.45
N ILE A 154 12.49 14.65 -40.66
CA ILE A 154 11.59 15.31 -39.70
C ILE A 154 10.27 14.52 -39.67
N VAL A 155 10.14 13.63 -38.69
CA VAL A 155 8.85 13.02 -38.33
C VAL A 155 8.32 13.77 -37.12
N GLY A 156 7.15 14.39 -37.28
CA GLY A 156 6.72 15.54 -36.47
C GLY A 156 6.48 15.25 -34.99
N ALA A 157 6.66 16.30 -34.17
CA ALA A 157 6.21 16.35 -32.80
C ALA A 157 4.66 16.27 -32.71
N PRO A 158 4.09 15.77 -31.60
CA PRO A 158 2.64 15.63 -31.45
C PRO A 158 1.95 17.01 -31.41
N THR A 159 1.03 17.23 -32.33
CA THR A 159 0.27 18.48 -32.49
C THR A 159 -0.51 18.84 -31.23
N ALA A 160 -0.27 20.04 -30.68
CA ALA A 160 -1.07 20.60 -29.60
C ALA A 160 -2.50 20.87 -30.08
N ARG A 161 -3.50 20.37 -29.35
CA ARG A 161 -4.92 20.56 -29.68
C ARG A 161 -5.38 21.98 -29.30
N ALA A 162 -5.28 22.91 -30.23
CA ALA A 162 -5.92 24.22 -30.11
C ALA A 162 -7.46 24.10 -30.16
N LYS A 163 -8.14 24.99 -29.46
CA LYS A 163 -9.59 25.23 -29.62
C LYS A 163 -9.78 26.37 -30.62
N THR A 164 -10.77 26.26 -31.50
CA THR A 164 -11.20 27.37 -32.37
C THR A 164 -12.71 27.56 -32.22
N PRO A 165 -13.21 28.80 -32.04
CA PRO A 165 -14.64 29.11 -32.09
C PRO A 165 -15.09 29.50 -33.52
N ALA A 166 -16.36 29.21 -33.81
CA ALA A 166 -17.26 29.88 -34.75
C ALA A 166 -16.75 30.27 -36.16
N ASP A 167 -17.24 29.53 -37.16
CA ASP A 167 -17.41 30.07 -38.52
C ASP A 167 -18.66 30.99 -38.58
N ALA A 168 -18.60 32.04 -39.40
CA ALA A 168 -19.69 32.98 -39.63
C ALA A 168 -19.80 33.34 -41.13
N ASN A 169 -21.02 33.68 -41.59
CA ASN A 169 -21.40 34.09 -42.96
C ASN A 169 -21.27 32.99 -44.06
N ALA A 170 -22.02 32.92 -45.17
CA ALA A 170 -23.16 33.66 -45.76
C ALA A 170 -23.66 32.82 -47.01
N LEU A 171 -24.77 33.03 -47.74
CA LEU A 171 -25.95 33.92 -47.77
C LEU A 171 -27.05 33.21 -48.64
N HIS A 172 -28.17 33.89 -48.98
CA HIS A 172 -29.28 33.45 -49.87
C HIS A 172 -30.16 32.29 -49.33
N ALA A 173 -31.48 32.41 -49.07
CA ALA A 173 -32.59 33.23 -49.58
C ALA A 173 -33.17 32.80 -50.94
N THR A 174 -34.35 32.15 -50.90
CA THR A 174 -35.57 32.42 -51.72
C THR A 174 -36.72 31.51 -51.27
N GLU A 175 -37.89 32.13 -51.03
CA GLU A 175 -39.28 31.60 -51.06
C GLU A 175 -39.67 30.38 -50.20
#